data_AF-A0A3N5ZEA8-F1
#
_entry.id   AF-A0A3N5ZEA8-F1
#
_cell.length_a   1.000
_cell.length_b   1.000
_cell.length_c   1.000
_cell.angle_alpha   90.00
_cell.angle_beta   90.00
_cell.angle_gamma   90.00
#
_symmetry.space_group_name_H-M   'P 1'
#
loop_
_entity.id
_entity.type
_entity.pdbx_description
1 polymer ?
#
loop_
_entity_poly.entity_id
_entity_poly.type
_entity_poly.pdbx_seq_one_letter_code
_entity_poly.pdbx_strand_id
1 'polypeptide(L)'
;MNSLTPMLQLVVCNLKGFLREPEAVFWTYGFPLLMVVGLGIAFSSSSASSVQFDVVQGPAAEKIVAAVANNPGFKVKVNPQDVAMARLRTTRTLVVVAPSQDGGYQYYFDPSNPESKAAQSAVDDALQRAAGRKDAFASQEVRVEAPGSRYVDFLVPGLIGMNIMGGGMWGVGFVLVDMRIKKLLKRLLATPLRRPHFLLTVVGTRLVFFIPEAFFLLLSAYLIFKVPIRGSIFAIAAVAFVGSLSFSGLGLLSASRAQRIETISGIMNV
;
A
#
# COMPACT_ATOMS: atom_id res chain seq x y z
N MET A 1 -34.32 -23.44 25.72
CA MET A 1 -33.55 -22.80 24.64
C MET A 1 -33.20 -21.40 25.09
N ASN A 2 -31.92 -21.13 25.35
CA ASN A 2 -31.44 -19.95 26.07
C ASN A 2 -31.94 -18.63 25.45
N SER A 3 -32.51 -17.79 26.30
CA SER A 3 -32.97 -16.42 26.03
C SER A 3 -31.78 -15.47 25.79
N LEU A 4 -30.99 -15.71 24.74
CA LEU A 4 -30.07 -14.69 24.25
C LEU A 4 -30.91 -13.49 23.81
N THR A 5 -30.52 -12.30 24.26
CA THR A 5 -31.14 -11.03 23.90
C THR A 5 -31.31 -10.95 22.38
N PRO A 6 -32.44 -10.44 21.85
CA PRO A 6 -32.72 -10.41 20.41
C PRO A 6 -31.58 -9.88 19.52
N MET A 7 -30.77 -8.96 20.05
CA MET A 7 -29.56 -8.44 19.41
C MET A 7 -28.49 -9.52 19.17
N LEU A 8 -28.20 -10.35 20.18
CA LEU A 8 -27.21 -11.43 20.10
C LEU A 8 -27.60 -12.46 19.05
N GLN A 9 -28.89 -12.82 18.97
CA GLN A 9 -29.39 -13.72 17.94
C GLN A 9 -29.18 -13.13 16.53
N LEU A 10 -29.38 -11.83 16.39
CA LEU A 10 -29.22 -11.12 15.13
C LEU A 10 -27.73 -11.01 14.73
N VAL A 11 -26.82 -10.78 15.68
CA VAL A 11 -25.35 -10.87 15.45
C VAL A 11 -24.97 -12.27 14.99
N VAL A 12 -25.43 -13.32 15.69
CA VAL A 12 -25.12 -14.72 15.33
C VAL A 12 -25.65 -15.08 13.95
N CYS A 13 -26.84 -14.59 13.59
CA CYS A 13 -27.41 -14.79 12.26
C CYS A 13 -26.53 -14.18 11.17
N ASN A 14 -26.09 -12.93 11.34
CA ASN A 14 -25.18 -12.27 10.41
C ASN A 14 -23.82 -12.99 10.34
N LEU A 15 -23.28 -13.42 11.49
CA LEU A 15 -22.02 -14.16 11.56
C LEU A 15 -22.10 -15.47 10.75
N LYS A 16 -23.18 -16.23 10.95
CA LYS A 16 -23.41 -17.48 10.20
C LYS A 16 -23.65 -17.23 8.71
N GLY A 17 -24.33 -16.14 8.36
CA GLY A 17 -24.52 -15.75 6.95
C GLY A 17 -23.18 -15.46 6.28
N PHE A 18 -22.39 -14.58 6.89
CA PHE A 18 -21.07 -14.21 6.39
C PHE A 18 -20.12 -15.40 6.28
N LEU A 19 -20.05 -16.27 7.29
CA LEU A 19 -19.19 -17.46 7.25
C LEU A 19 -19.62 -18.50 6.21
N ARG A 20 -20.84 -18.42 5.68
CA ARG A 20 -21.34 -19.28 4.59
C ARG A 20 -21.05 -18.71 3.21
N GLU A 21 -20.54 -17.49 3.13
CA GLU A 21 -20.16 -16.80 1.89
C GLU A 21 -18.63 -16.77 1.80
N PRO A 22 -17.98 -17.83 1.27
CA PRO A 22 -16.52 -17.96 1.29
C PRO A 22 -15.83 -16.80 0.55
N GLU A 23 -16.47 -16.23 -0.47
CA GLU A 23 -15.99 -15.07 -1.19
C GLU A 23 -15.90 -13.85 -0.26
N ALA A 24 -16.93 -13.60 0.54
CA ALA A 24 -16.94 -12.50 1.49
C ALA A 24 -15.84 -12.66 2.56
N VAL A 25 -15.63 -13.89 3.05
CA VAL A 25 -14.56 -14.21 4.00
C VAL A 25 -13.19 -13.95 3.38
N PHE A 26 -12.95 -14.44 2.15
CA PHE A 26 -11.68 -14.25 1.46
C PHE A 26 -11.37 -12.78 1.21
N TRP A 27 -12.31 -12.00 0.69
CA TRP A 27 -12.08 -10.58 0.40
C TRP A 27 -11.90 -9.74 1.67
N THR A 28 -12.55 -10.12 2.77
CA THR A 28 -12.42 -9.40 4.06
C THR A 28 -11.09 -9.72 4.76
N TYR A 29 -10.66 -10.99 4.81
CA TYR A 29 -9.50 -11.40 5.60
C TYR A 29 -8.31 -11.84 4.75
N GLY A 30 -8.57 -12.62 3.71
CA GLY A 30 -7.53 -13.20 2.85
C GLY A 30 -6.83 -12.16 1.99
N PHE A 31 -7.58 -11.31 1.30
CA PHE A 31 -7.00 -10.33 0.37
C PHE A 31 -6.10 -9.29 1.07
N PRO A 32 -6.52 -8.61 2.16
CA PRO A 32 -5.63 -7.69 2.87
C PRO A 32 -4.36 -8.36 3.37
N LEU A 33 -4.45 -9.60 3.87
CA LEU A 33 -3.30 -10.38 4.31
C LEU A 33 -2.33 -10.66 3.15
N LEU A 34 -2.85 -11.11 2.00
CA LEU A 34 -2.06 -11.31 0.80
C LEU A 34 -1.42 -10.02 0.31
N MET A 35 -2.10 -8.88 0.43
CA MET A 35 -1.54 -7.58 0.08
C MET A 35 -0.40 -7.17 1.01
N VAL A 36 -0.54 -7.34 2.33
CA VAL A 36 0.56 -7.10 3.28
C VAL A 36 1.77 -7.96 2.92
N VAL A 37 1.56 -9.26 2.64
CA VAL A 37 2.65 -10.17 2.28
C VAL A 37 3.29 -9.78 0.94
N GLY A 38 2.49 -9.60 -0.11
CA GLY A 38 2.96 -9.31 -1.46
C GLY A 38 3.68 -7.97 -1.56
N LEU A 39 3.06 -6.89 -1.06
CA LEU A 39 3.68 -5.57 -1.05
C LEU A 39 4.84 -5.50 -0.05
N GLY A 40 4.70 -6.15 1.10
CA GLY A 40 5.78 -6.22 2.07
C GLY A 40 7.03 -6.87 1.51
N ILE A 41 6.92 -7.97 0.76
CA ILE A 41 8.04 -8.58 0.05
C ILE A 41 8.57 -7.64 -1.04
N ALA A 42 7.68 -7.10 -1.89
CA ALA A 42 8.06 -6.24 -3.01
C ALA A 42 8.86 -4.99 -2.59
N PHE A 43 8.56 -4.44 -1.41
CA PHE A 43 9.23 -3.24 -0.87
C PHE A 43 10.19 -3.53 0.28
N SER A 44 10.43 -4.80 0.62
CA SER A 44 11.42 -5.16 1.66
C SER A 44 12.87 -5.09 1.16
N SER A 45 13.09 -5.15 -0.15
CA SER A 45 14.41 -5.16 -0.78
C SER A 45 14.83 -3.76 -1.21
N SER A 46 15.23 -2.91 -0.26
CA SER A 46 16.02 -1.70 -0.53
C SER A 46 17.53 -1.99 -0.50
N SER A 47 17.96 -3.20 -0.87
CA SER A 47 19.38 -3.46 -1.12
C SER A 47 19.77 -2.66 -2.36
N ALA A 48 20.49 -1.55 -2.14
CA ALA A 48 21.21 -0.72 -3.11
C ALA A 48 20.89 -1.10 -4.56
N SER A 49 19.81 -0.54 -5.11
CA SER A 49 19.47 -0.70 -6.51
C SER A 49 20.67 -0.23 -7.33
N SER A 50 21.35 -1.17 -7.99
CA SER A 50 22.46 -0.84 -8.87
C SER A 50 21.98 0.19 -9.88
N VAL A 51 22.61 1.35 -9.94
CA VAL A 51 22.25 2.44 -10.84
C VAL A 51 22.43 1.95 -12.28
N GLN A 52 21.33 1.82 -13.00
CA GLN A 52 21.34 1.37 -14.39
C GLN A 52 21.39 2.58 -15.34
N PHE A 53 22.45 2.67 -16.11
CA PHE A 53 22.63 3.72 -17.10
C PHE A 53 23.14 3.18 -18.44
N ASP A 54 22.79 3.88 -19.51
CA ASP A 54 23.25 3.55 -20.85
C ASP A 54 24.32 4.54 -21.29
N VAL A 55 25.23 4.06 -22.12
CA VAL A 55 26.28 4.88 -22.74
C VAL A 55 26.09 4.84 -24.24
N VAL A 56 26.07 6.01 -24.87
CA VAL A 56 26.00 6.11 -26.33
C VAL A 56 27.28 5.53 -26.93
N GLN A 57 27.12 4.63 -27.89
CA GLN A 57 28.23 3.99 -28.59
C GLN A 57 29.17 5.03 -29.22
N GLY A 58 30.48 4.88 -28.99
CA GLY A 58 31.52 5.75 -29.53
C GLY A 58 32.87 5.53 -28.86
N PRO A 59 33.92 6.25 -29.28
CA PRO A 59 35.29 6.08 -28.75
C PRO A 59 35.42 6.37 -27.24
N ALA A 60 34.52 7.20 -26.70
CA ALA A 60 34.46 7.52 -25.27
C ALA A 60 33.76 6.44 -24.42
N ALA A 61 33.00 5.53 -25.05
CA ALA A 61 32.18 4.55 -24.34
C ALA A 61 33.04 3.54 -23.57
N GLU A 62 34.15 3.09 -24.15
CA GLU A 62 35.08 2.15 -23.49
C GLU A 62 35.70 2.74 -22.22
N LYS A 63 36.03 4.04 -22.25
CA LYS A 63 36.56 4.76 -21.09
C LYS A 63 35.53 4.86 -19.97
N ILE A 64 34.28 5.17 -20.30
CA ILE A 64 33.17 5.24 -19.34
C ILE A 64 32.90 3.87 -18.71
N VAL A 65 32.88 2.81 -19.52
CA VAL A 65 32.68 1.44 -19.03
C VAL A 65 33.82 1.03 -18.11
N ALA A 66 35.08 1.31 -18.49
CA ALA A 66 36.25 0.99 -17.67
C ALA A 66 36.26 1.77 -16.33
N ALA A 67 35.85 3.03 -16.34
CA ALA A 67 35.75 3.88 -15.15
C ALA A 67 34.79 3.31 -14.09
N VAL A 68 33.75 2.60 -14.54
CA VAL A 68 32.65 2.13 -13.69
C VAL A 68 32.67 0.62 -13.47
N ALA A 69 33.46 -0.13 -14.24
CA ALA A 69 33.55 -1.60 -14.19
C ALA A 69 33.87 -2.17 -12.79
N ASN A 70 34.65 -1.44 -11.98
CA ASN A 70 35.06 -1.88 -10.65
C ASN A 70 34.01 -1.60 -9.56
N ASN A 71 32.90 -0.91 -9.88
CA ASN A 71 31.90 -0.55 -8.90
C ASN A 71 30.62 -1.40 -9.09
N PRO A 72 30.32 -2.35 -8.18
CA PRO A 72 29.16 -3.22 -8.28
C PRO A 72 27.82 -2.47 -8.16
N GLY A 73 27.85 -1.20 -7.74
CA GLY A 73 26.70 -0.31 -7.67
C GLY A 73 26.20 0.20 -9.02
N PHE A 74 26.85 -0.13 -10.14
CA PHE A 74 26.44 0.34 -11.47
C PHE A 74 26.20 -0.82 -12.45
N LYS A 75 25.18 -0.68 -13.30
CA LYS A 75 24.92 -1.57 -14.44
C LYS A 75 24.92 -0.77 -15.73
N VAL A 76 26.00 -0.94 -16.50
CA VAL A 76 26.22 -0.21 -17.76
C VAL A 76 25.82 -1.04 -18.96
N LYS A 77 25.13 -0.41 -19.92
CA LYS A 77 24.92 -0.98 -21.27
C LYS A 77 25.32 0.03 -22.33
N VAL A 78 26.13 -0.40 -23.29
CA VAL A 78 26.49 0.43 -24.46
C VAL A 78 25.45 0.19 -25.54
N ASN A 79 24.81 1.25 -26.00
CA ASN A 79 23.79 1.17 -27.06
C ASN A 79 23.97 2.32 -28.07
N PRO A 80 23.50 2.14 -29.31
CA PRO A 80 23.27 3.24 -30.23
C PRO A 80 22.39 4.34 -29.61
N GLN A 81 22.57 5.60 -30.03
CA GLN A 81 21.91 6.76 -29.41
C GLN A 81 20.38 6.67 -29.43
N ASP A 82 19.82 6.22 -30.55
CA ASP A 82 18.39 5.98 -30.75
C ASP A 82 17.84 4.93 -29.77
N VAL A 83 18.56 3.81 -29.60
CA VAL A 83 18.19 2.74 -28.67
C VAL A 83 18.30 3.19 -27.22
N ALA A 84 19.38 3.91 -26.86
CA ALA A 84 19.57 4.44 -25.51
C ALA A 84 18.47 5.44 -25.13
N MET A 85 18.11 6.34 -26.04
CA MET A 85 17.03 7.31 -25.85
C MET A 85 15.65 6.63 -25.78
N ALA A 86 15.40 5.60 -26.58
CA ALA A 86 14.17 4.81 -26.49
C ALA A 86 14.05 4.08 -25.14
N ARG A 87 15.17 3.58 -24.61
CA ARG A 87 15.22 2.97 -23.28
C ARG A 87 15.01 3.96 -22.15
N LEU A 88 15.50 5.19 -22.29
CA LEU A 88 15.23 6.28 -21.37
C LEU A 88 13.72 6.63 -21.35
N ARG A 89 13.10 6.75 -22.53
CA ARG A 89 11.65 7.02 -22.66
C ARG A 89 10.75 5.91 -22.09
N THR A 90 11.25 4.68 -22.01
CA THR A 90 10.54 3.53 -21.46
C THR A 90 10.94 3.22 -20.01
N THR A 91 11.71 4.10 -19.37
CA THR A 91 12.20 3.98 -17.97
C THR A 91 13.00 2.68 -17.74
N ARG A 92 13.58 2.10 -18.80
CA ARG A 92 14.45 0.91 -18.73
C ARG A 92 15.90 1.24 -18.41
N THR A 93 16.21 2.54 -18.33
CA THR A 93 17.49 3.12 -17.95
C THR A 93 17.19 4.49 -17.35
N LEU A 94 17.90 4.86 -16.28
CA LEU A 94 17.67 6.12 -15.56
C LEU A 94 18.40 7.32 -16.19
N VAL A 95 19.56 7.07 -16.79
CA VAL A 95 20.45 8.08 -17.36
C VAL A 95 21.11 7.56 -18.63
N VAL A 96 21.22 8.42 -19.64
CA VAL A 96 22.04 8.16 -20.84
C VAL A 96 23.22 9.12 -20.84
N VAL A 97 24.44 8.59 -20.98
CA VAL A 97 25.68 9.37 -21.09
C VAL A 97 26.12 9.41 -22.55
N ALA A 98 26.28 10.60 -23.09
CA ALA A 98 26.85 10.83 -24.41
C ALA A 98 28.10 11.73 -24.32
N PRO A 99 29.06 11.61 -25.25
CA PRO A 99 30.15 12.58 -25.35
C PRO A 99 29.62 13.96 -25.74
N SER A 100 30.08 15.00 -25.06
CA SER A 100 29.84 16.40 -25.42
C SER A 100 30.86 16.86 -26.46
N GLN A 101 30.48 17.84 -27.30
CA GLN A 101 31.36 18.41 -28.32
C GLN A 101 32.58 19.13 -27.73
N ASP A 102 32.49 19.60 -26.47
CA ASP A 102 33.56 20.32 -25.76
C ASP A 102 34.54 19.40 -25.01
N GLY A 103 34.53 18.09 -25.31
CA GLY A 103 35.39 17.11 -24.64
C GLY A 103 34.89 16.65 -23.25
N GLY A 104 33.67 17.03 -22.87
CA GLY A 104 32.98 16.58 -21.65
C GLY A 104 31.95 15.46 -21.89
N TYR A 105 31.05 15.26 -20.93
CA TYR A 105 29.91 14.34 -21.05
C TYR A 105 28.59 15.09 -20.97
N GLN A 106 27.62 14.68 -21.78
CA GLN A 106 26.24 15.13 -21.73
C GLN A 106 25.36 14.03 -21.11
N TYR A 107 24.59 14.40 -20.10
CA TYR A 107 23.66 13.50 -19.42
C TYR A 107 22.23 13.77 -19.87
N TYR A 108 21.56 12.73 -20.37
CA TYR A 108 20.12 12.76 -20.62
C TYR A 108 19.41 11.98 -19.53
N PHE A 109 18.50 12.64 -18.83
CA PHE A 109 17.73 12.06 -17.74
C PHE A 109 16.37 12.76 -17.66
N ASP A 110 15.40 12.10 -17.01
CA ASP A 110 14.08 12.67 -16.77
C ASP A 110 14.07 13.49 -15.47
N PRO A 111 13.85 14.82 -15.51
CA PRO A 111 13.83 15.66 -14.30
C PRO A 111 12.61 15.39 -13.40
N SER A 112 11.54 14.78 -13.92
CA SER A 112 10.36 14.40 -13.12
C SER A 112 10.58 13.14 -12.29
N ASN A 113 11.66 12.38 -12.54
CA ASN A 113 12.02 11.20 -11.76
C ASN A 113 13.18 11.51 -10.78
N PRO A 114 12.94 11.53 -9.46
CA PRO A 114 13.98 11.75 -8.46
C PRO A 114 15.14 10.76 -8.54
N GLU A 115 14.87 9.50 -8.90
CA GLU A 115 15.91 8.46 -9.04
C GLU A 115 16.85 8.75 -10.20
N SER A 116 16.35 9.32 -11.30
CA SER A 116 17.15 9.69 -12.46
C SER A 116 18.13 10.81 -12.13
N LYS A 117 17.74 11.77 -11.28
CA LYS A 117 18.63 12.82 -10.80
C LYS A 117 19.72 12.27 -9.87
N ALA A 118 19.35 11.38 -8.95
CA ALA A 118 20.31 10.71 -8.08
C ALA A 118 21.31 9.85 -8.88
N ALA A 119 20.80 9.11 -9.87
CA ALA A 119 21.61 8.33 -10.80
C ALA A 119 22.57 9.22 -11.60
N GLN A 120 22.13 10.37 -12.10
CA GLN A 120 22.97 11.29 -12.85
C GLN A 120 24.11 11.82 -11.98
N SER A 121 23.82 12.22 -10.74
CA SER A 121 24.84 12.69 -9.80
C SER A 121 25.83 11.58 -9.43
N ALA A 122 25.36 10.35 -9.24
CA ALA A 122 26.21 9.20 -8.93
C ALA A 122 27.14 8.83 -10.10
N VAL A 123 26.62 8.84 -11.34
CA VAL A 123 27.42 8.57 -12.55
C VAL A 123 28.45 9.68 -12.79
N ASP A 124 28.07 10.94 -12.62
CA ASP A 124 28.98 12.08 -12.77
C ASP A 124 30.12 12.03 -11.74
N ASP A 125 29.81 11.74 -10.48
CA ASP A 125 30.80 11.58 -9.40
C ASP A 125 31.79 10.43 -9.69
N ALA A 126 31.30 9.31 -10.21
CA ALA A 126 32.16 8.18 -10.62
C ALA A 126 33.09 8.54 -11.78
N LEU A 127 32.58 9.24 -12.80
CA LEU A 127 33.36 9.64 -13.97
C LEU A 127 34.41 10.70 -13.62
N GLN A 128 34.08 11.68 -12.78
CA GLN A 128 35.04 12.69 -12.33
C GLN A 128 36.16 12.09 -11.47
N ARG A 129 35.86 11.16 -10.57
CA ARG A 129 36.90 10.44 -9.80
C ARG A 129 37.81 9.62 -10.70
N ALA A 130 37.26 8.93 -11.68
CA ALA A 130 38.05 8.19 -12.67
C ALA A 130 38.93 9.11 -13.54
N ALA A 131 38.50 10.35 -13.77
CA ALA A 131 39.28 11.39 -14.43
C ALA A 131 40.34 12.05 -13.52
N GLY A 132 40.45 11.64 -12.25
CA GLY A 132 41.48 12.10 -11.32
C GLY A 132 41.05 13.16 -10.30
N ARG A 133 39.74 13.41 -10.13
CA ARG A 133 39.25 14.32 -9.09
C ARG A 133 39.67 13.78 -7.71
N LYS A 134 40.40 14.60 -6.94
CA LYS A 134 40.68 14.34 -5.53
C LYS A 134 39.57 14.93 -4.68
N ASP A 135 38.94 14.11 -3.86
CA ASP A 135 37.94 14.57 -2.91
C ASP A 135 38.60 15.40 -1.81
N ALA A 136 37.99 16.52 -1.45
CA ALA A 136 38.55 17.47 -0.49
C ALA A 136 38.55 16.95 0.95
N PHE A 137 37.71 15.97 1.26
CA PHE A 137 37.60 15.35 2.58
C PHE A 137 37.25 13.87 2.46
N ALA A 138 37.65 13.08 3.47
CA ALA A 138 37.20 11.70 3.59
C ALA A 138 35.75 11.68 4.07
N SER A 139 34.87 11.04 3.31
CA SER A 139 33.48 10.80 3.71
C SER A 139 33.34 9.39 4.29
N GLN A 140 32.57 9.25 5.36
CA GLN A 140 32.20 7.95 5.92
C GLN A 140 30.69 7.81 5.84
N GLU A 141 30.23 6.78 5.13
CA GLU A 141 28.81 6.45 5.05
C GLU A 141 28.44 5.61 6.28
N VAL A 142 27.65 6.19 7.19
CA VAL A 142 27.06 5.46 8.32
C VAL A 142 25.62 5.12 7.94
N ARG A 143 25.38 3.83 7.64
CA ARG A 143 24.03 3.36 7.33
C ARG A 143 23.18 3.36 8.59
N VAL A 144 22.12 4.17 8.58
CA VAL A 144 21.15 4.24 9.68
C VAL A 144 19.88 3.50 9.24
N GLU A 145 19.74 2.25 9.67
CA GLU A 145 18.47 1.54 9.58
C GLU A 145 17.62 1.90 10.81
N ALA A 146 16.96 3.07 10.75
CA ALA A 146 16.01 3.45 11.79
C ALA A 146 14.75 2.58 11.67
N PRO A 147 14.29 1.90 12.74
CA PRO A 147 13.02 1.21 12.70
C PRO A 147 11.91 2.23 12.38
N GLY A 148 10.95 1.91 11.52
CA GLY A 148 9.96 2.88 11.00
C GLY A 148 10.36 3.64 9.74
N SER A 149 11.56 3.43 9.18
CA SER A 149 11.93 4.02 7.88
C SER A 149 11.50 3.16 6.69
N ARG A 150 11.14 1.89 6.94
CA ARG A 150 10.78 0.94 5.89
C ARG A 150 9.37 1.23 5.42
N TYR A 151 9.15 1.13 4.11
CA TYR A 151 7.82 1.29 3.52
C TYR A 151 6.76 0.40 4.19
N VAL A 152 7.15 -0.82 4.57
CA VAL A 152 6.27 -1.78 5.27
C VAL A 152 5.76 -1.25 6.62
N ASP A 153 6.57 -0.46 7.33
CA ASP A 153 6.21 0.11 8.63
C ASP A 153 5.08 1.16 8.50
N PHE A 154 4.96 1.81 7.33
CA PHE A 154 3.87 2.73 7.00
C PHE A 154 2.68 2.04 6.33
N LEU A 155 2.93 0.98 5.57
CA LEU A 155 1.91 0.24 4.83
C LEU A 155 0.90 -0.42 5.76
N VAL A 156 1.37 -1.06 6.83
CA VAL A 156 0.51 -1.85 7.75
C VAL A 156 -0.57 -0.98 8.43
N PRO A 157 -0.25 0.16 9.08
CA PRO A 157 -1.26 1.07 9.61
C PRO A 157 -2.22 1.61 8.54
N GLY A 158 -1.70 1.91 7.34
CA GLY A 158 -2.52 2.37 6.20
C GLY A 158 -3.55 1.34 5.77
N LEU A 159 -3.16 0.07 5.68
CA LEU A 159 -4.06 -1.03 5.36
C LEU A 159 -5.09 -1.28 6.45
N ILE A 160 -4.74 -1.14 7.73
CA ILE A 160 -5.72 -1.20 8.82
C ILE A 160 -6.74 -0.07 8.69
N GLY A 161 -6.29 1.16 8.45
CA GLY A 161 -7.17 2.32 8.24
C GLY A 161 -8.12 2.13 7.06
N MET A 162 -7.60 1.64 5.93
CA MET A 162 -8.38 1.34 4.73
C MET A 162 -9.42 0.26 4.99
N ASN A 163 -9.08 -0.78 5.74
CA ASN A 163 -10.00 -1.85 6.14
C ASN A 163 -11.11 -1.34 7.07
N ILE A 164 -10.77 -0.49 8.05
CA ILE A 164 -11.76 0.14 8.94
C ILE A 164 -12.74 0.98 8.11
N MET A 165 -12.23 1.83 7.21
CA MET A 165 -13.03 2.67 6.33
C MET A 165 -13.90 1.82 5.40
N GLY A 166 -13.27 0.94 4.62
CA GLY A 166 -13.92 0.09 3.62
C GLY A 166 -14.99 -0.80 4.24
N GLY A 167 -14.64 -1.59 5.25
CA GLY A 167 -15.63 -2.47 5.87
C GLY A 167 -16.67 -1.73 6.72
N GLY A 168 -16.36 -0.57 7.31
CA GLY A 168 -17.34 0.25 8.03
C GLY A 168 -18.37 0.85 7.07
N MET A 169 -17.91 1.50 6.01
CA MET A 169 -18.81 2.11 5.04
C MET A 169 -19.51 1.03 4.20
N TRP A 170 -18.77 0.12 3.54
CA TRP A 170 -19.33 -0.84 2.57
C TRP A 170 -20.07 -1.96 3.29
N GLY A 171 -19.50 -2.48 4.37
CA GLY A 171 -20.13 -3.54 5.16
C GLY A 171 -21.45 -3.10 5.79
N VAL A 172 -21.60 -1.85 6.23
CA VAL A 172 -22.88 -1.36 6.77
C VAL A 172 -23.81 -0.89 5.65
N GLY A 173 -23.28 -0.10 4.72
CA GLY A 173 -24.06 0.55 3.67
C GLY A 173 -24.70 -0.44 2.69
N PHE A 174 -23.91 -1.36 2.14
CA PHE A 174 -24.42 -2.35 1.20
C PHE A 174 -25.33 -3.37 1.87
N VAL A 175 -24.99 -3.85 3.06
CA VAL A 175 -25.87 -4.79 3.79
C VAL A 175 -27.25 -4.16 4.02
N LEU A 176 -27.32 -2.89 4.41
CA LEU A 176 -28.61 -2.23 4.65
C LEU A 176 -29.45 -2.12 3.36
N VAL A 177 -28.83 -1.75 2.24
CA VAL A 177 -29.50 -1.60 0.94
C VAL A 177 -29.91 -2.96 0.38
N ASP A 178 -29.04 -3.97 0.49
CA ASP A 178 -29.34 -5.35 0.07
C ASP A 178 -30.51 -5.95 0.88
N MET A 179 -30.49 -5.78 2.21
CA MET A 179 -31.61 -6.19 3.07
C MET A 179 -32.93 -5.49 2.72
N ARG A 180 -32.86 -4.25 2.23
CA ARG A 180 -34.04 -3.49 1.76
C ARG A 180 -34.56 -4.06 0.44
N ILE A 181 -33.68 -4.31 -0.52
CA ILE A 181 -34.03 -4.88 -1.84
C ILE A 181 -34.63 -6.28 -1.67
N LYS A 182 -34.01 -7.13 -0.84
CA LYS A 182 -34.50 -8.48 -0.50
C LYS A 182 -35.74 -8.49 0.40
N LYS A 183 -36.29 -7.32 0.74
CA LYS A 183 -37.45 -7.14 1.64
C LYS A 183 -37.25 -7.76 3.04
N LEU A 184 -36.01 -8.08 3.43
CA LEU A 184 -35.69 -8.65 4.74
C LEU A 184 -36.01 -7.65 5.85
N LEU A 185 -35.78 -6.36 5.60
CA LEU A 185 -36.10 -5.31 6.57
C LEU A 185 -37.61 -5.24 6.88
N LYS A 186 -38.47 -5.51 5.89
CA LYS A 186 -39.93 -5.59 6.09
C LYS A 186 -40.33 -6.79 6.95
N ARG A 187 -39.66 -7.93 6.76
CA ARG A 187 -39.87 -9.14 7.58
C ARG A 187 -39.42 -8.92 9.03
N LEU A 188 -38.31 -8.24 9.24
CA LEU A 188 -37.80 -7.92 10.58
C LEU A 188 -38.73 -6.93 11.32
N LEU A 189 -39.35 -5.98 10.62
CA LEU A 189 -40.32 -5.05 11.21
C LEU A 189 -41.60 -5.74 11.72
N ALA A 190 -41.93 -6.93 11.22
CA ALA A 190 -43.06 -7.73 11.70
C ALA A 190 -42.75 -8.51 13.00
N THR A 191 -41.50 -8.51 13.45
CA THR A 191 -41.07 -9.10 14.72
C THR A 191 -41.02 -8.04 15.83
N PRO A 192 -41.03 -8.39 17.13
CA PRO A 192 -40.96 -7.42 18.24
C PRO A 192 -39.57 -6.75 18.40
N LEU A 193 -38.84 -6.52 17.31
CA LEU A 193 -37.51 -5.93 17.30
C LEU A 193 -37.59 -4.40 17.29
N ARG A 194 -37.06 -3.74 18.33
CA ARG A 194 -36.96 -2.28 18.36
C ARG A 194 -35.89 -1.79 17.37
N ARG A 195 -36.15 -0.66 16.70
CA ARG A 195 -35.23 -0.06 15.70
C ARG A 195 -33.80 0.17 16.22
N PRO A 196 -33.56 0.66 17.45
CA PRO A 196 -32.20 0.85 17.96
C PRO A 196 -31.43 -0.47 18.11
N HIS A 197 -32.12 -1.57 18.47
CA HIS A 197 -31.50 -2.89 18.58
C HIS A 197 -31.00 -3.39 17.22
N PHE A 198 -31.73 -3.09 16.13
CA PHE A 198 -31.28 -3.41 14.78
C PHE A 198 -30.02 -2.63 14.41
N LEU A 199 -30.02 -1.30 14.58
CA LEU A 199 -28.88 -0.46 14.24
C LEU A 199 -27.63 -0.83 15.05
N LEU A 200 -27.77 -1.03 16.36
CA LEU A 200 -26.70 -1.48 17.23
C LEU A 200 -26.21 -2.88 16.86
N THR A 201 -27.07 -3.75 16.33
CA THR A 201 -26.62 -5.05 15.80
C THR A 201 -25.76 -4.87 14.56
N VAL A 202 -26.16 -4.04 13.60
CA VAL A 202 -25.40 -3.84 12.37
C VAL A 202 -24.01 -3.30 12.68
N VAL A 203 -23.92 -2.27 13.53
CA VAL A 203 -22.64 -1.71 13.99
C VAL A 203 -21.86 -2.72 14.82
N GLY A 204 -22.52 -3.42 15.76
CA GLY A 204 -21.88 -4.43 16.61
C GLY A 204 -21.31 -5.61 15.83
N THR A 205 -22.01 -6.06 14.78
CA THR A 205 -21.54 -7.13 13.90
C THR A 205 -20.28 -6.70 13.15
N ARG A 206 -20.21 -5.44 12.68
CA ARG A 206 -18.99 -4.91 12.06
C ARG A 206 -17.81 -4.92 13.04
N LEU A 207 -18.02 -4.48 14.27
CA LEU A 207 -16.98 -4.49 15.30
C LEU A 207 -16.48 -5.93 15.59
N VAL A 208 -17.39 -6.91 15.62
CA VAL A 208 -17.03 -8.32 15.80
C VAL A 208 -16.17 -8.83 14.64
N PHE A 209 -16.46 -8.45 13.39
CA PHE A 209 -15.64 -8.84 12.24
C PHE A 209 -14.28 -8.11 12.20
N PHE A 210 -14.23 -6.86 12.68
CA PHE A 210 -13.00 -6.09 12.70
C PHE A 210 -11.94 -6.67 13.65
N ILE A 211 -12.32 -7.29 14.77
CA ILE A 211 -11.37 -7.86 15.75
C ILE A 211 -10.43 -8.91 15.12
N PRO A 212 -10.92 -10.00 14.50
CA PRO A 212 -10.05 -10.97 13.85
C PRO A 212 -9.30 -10.36 12.66
N GLU A 213 -9.91 -9.43 11.92
CA GLU A 213 -9.31 -8.72 10.79
C GLU A 213 -8.04 -7.99 11.23
N ALA A 214 -8.15 -7.13 12.25
CA ALA A 214 -7.03 -6.42 12.83
C ALA A 214 -6.00 -7.36 13.47
N PHE A 215 -6.46 -8.42 14.15
CA PHE A 215 -5.58 -9.39 14.78
C PHE A 215 -4.68 -10.10 13.75
N PHE A 216 -5.24 -10.67 12.69
CA PHE A 216 -4.45 -11.38 11.66
C PHE A 216 -3.52 -10.43 10.91
N LEU A 217 -3.98 -9.21 10.62
CA LEU A 217 -3.16 -8.22 9.93
C LEU A 217 -1.97 -7.78 10.80
N LEU A 218 -2.20 -7.45 12.07
CA LEU A 218 -1.13 -7.10 13.00
C LEU A 218 -0.19 -8.28 13.28
N LEU A 219 -0.73 -9.49 13.42
CA LEU A 219 0.05 -10.70 13.64
C LEU A 219 0.99 -10.99 12.46
N SER A 220 0.50 -10.88 11.23
CA SER A 220 1.31 -11.08 10.04
C SER A 220 2.39 -10.00 9.87
N ALA A 221 2.05 -8.74 10.15
CA ALA A 221 3.01 -7.64 10.16
C ALA A 221 4.15 -7.88 11.17
N TYR A 222 3.82 -8.41 12.35
CA TYR A 222 4.80 -8.72 13.37
C TYR A 222 5.64 -9.96 13.02
N LEU A 223 5.03 -11.07 12.62
CA LEU A 223 5.74 -12.33 12.38
C LEU A 223 6.59 -12.30 11.11
N ILE A 224 6.07 -11.73 10.01
CA ILE A 224 6.72 -11.78 8.69
C ILE A 224 7.70 -10.63 8.54
N PHE A 225 7.30 -9.42 8.94
CA PHE A 225 8.05 -8.19 8.66
C PHE A 225 8.74 -7.60 9.89
N LYS A 226 8.48 -8.13 11.09
CA LYS A 226 9.02 -7.64 12.37
C LYS A 226 8.74 -6.16 12.59
N VAL A 227 7.56 -5.68 12.12
CA VAL A 227 7.16 -4.28 12.27
C VAL A 227 7.06 -3.95 13.76
N PRO A 228 7.80 -2.94 14.25
CA PRO A 228 7.76 -2.56 15.65
C PRO A 228 6.42 -1.88 15.97
N ILE A 229 5.61 -2.48 16.82
CA ILE A 229 4.40 -1.83 17.35
C ILE A 229 4.86 -0.80 18.38
N ARG A 230 4.84 0.49 17.98
CA ARG A 230 5.21 1.60 18.84
C ARG A 230 3.98 2.20 19.51
N GLY A 231 4.04 2.37 20.82
CA GLY A 231 2.97 2.92 21.63
C GLY A 231 2.10 1.84 22.30
N SER A 232 0.87 2.20 22.63
CA SER A 232 -0.05 1.32 23.36
C SER A 232 -0.99 0.59 22.39
N ILE A 233 -1.07 -0.73 22.53
CA ILE A 233 -2.07 -1.57 21.84
C ILE A 233 -3.48 -1.07 22.14
N PHE A 234 -3.71 -0.55 23.35
CA PHE A 234 -4.99 0.04 23.73
C PHE A 234 -5.30 1.30 22.92
N ALA A 235 -4.30 2.14 22.62
CA ALA A 235 -4.50 3.33 21.80
C ALA A 235 -4.88 2.94 20.36
N ILE A 236 -4.22 1.92 19.79
CA ILE A 236 -4.57 1.36 18.48
C ILE A 236 -6.01 0.84 18.50
N ALA A 237 -6.37 0.05 19.50
CA ALA A 237 -7.73 -0.49 19.64
C ALA A 237 -8.77 0.62 19.80
N ALA A 238 -8.49 1.66 20.59
CA ALA A 238 -9.39 2.79 20.80
C ALA A 238 -9.61 3.60 19.51
N VAL A 239 -8.53 3.96 18.80
CA VAL A 239 -8.61 4.67 17.52
C VAL A 239 -9.36 3.84 16.49
N ALA A 240 -9.07 2.55 16.42
CA ALA A 240 -9.73 1.65 15.49
C ALA A 240 -11.22 1.48 15.79
N PHE A 241 -11.59 1.38 17.07
CA PHE A 241 -12.97 1.30 17.52
C PHE A 241 -13.76 2.57 17.18
N VAL A 242 -13.20 3.74 17.50
CA VAL A 242 -13.81 5.04 17.18
C VAL A 242 -13.92 5.22 15.67
N GLY A 243 -12.85 4.93 14.92
CA GLY A 243 -12.86 4.98 13.46
C GLY A 243 -13.93 4.06 12.86
N SER A 244 -14.02 2.81 13.32
CA SER A 244 -15.03 1.87 12.86
C SER A 244 -16.45 2.37 13.14
N LEU A 245 -16.70 2.97 14.31
CA LEU A 245 -17.98 3.60 14.64
C LEU A 245 -18.30 4.77 13.71
N SER A 246 -17.33 5.67 13.49
CA SER A 246 -17.50 6.84 12.60
C SER A 246 -17.82 6.42 11.17
N PHE A 247 -17.03 5.50 10.59
CA PHE A 247 -17.24 5.02 9.22
C PHE A 247 -18.50 4.18 9.07
N SER A 248 -18.88 3.40 10.09
CA SER A 248 -20.18 2.72 10.12
C SER A 248 -21.35 3.71 10.13
N GLY A 249 -21.20 4.81 10.87
CA GLY A 249 -22.17 5.91 10.88
C GLY A 249 -22.31 6.57 9.52
N LEU A 250 -21.19 6.82 8.83
CA LEU A 250 -21.19 7.32 7.44
C LEU A 250 -21.85 6.33 6.48
N GLY A 251 -21.53 5.03 6.58
CA GLY A 251 -22.18 3.98 5.78
C GLY A 251 -23.70 3.94 5.98
N LEU A 252 -24.16 4.08 7.23
CA LEU A 252 -25.58 4.17 7.55
C LEU A 252 -26.24 5.43 6.98
N LEU A 253 -25.55 6.58 7.07
CA LEU A 253 -26.02 7.85 6.52
C LEU A 253 -26.19 7.75 5.00
N SER A 254 -25.19 7.22 4.29
CA SER A 254 -25.24 7.00 2.84
C SER A 254 -26.36 6.04 2.43
N ALA A 255 -26.58 4.98 3.20
CA ALA A 255 -27.63 3.99 2.93
C ALA A 255 -29.05 4.44 3.32
N SER A 256 -29.19 5.57 4.04
CA SER A 256 -30.50 6.07 4.44
C SER A 256 -31.41 6.36 3.24
N ARG A 257 -30.88 7.02 2.20
CA ARG A 257 -31.61 7.41 0.99
C ARG A 257 -31.36 6.49 -0.22
N ALA A 258 -30.30 5.69 -0.22
CA ALA A 258 -30.03 4.79 -1.33
C ALA A 258 -31.05 3.64 -1.40
N GLN A 259 -31.70 3.45 -2.55
CA GLN A 259 -32.68 2.38 -2.76
C GLN A 259 -32.19 1.26 -3.68
N ARG A 260 -31.04 1.45 -4.33
CA ARG A 260 -30.43 0.51 -5.26
C ARG A 260 -28.93 0.36 -4.98
N ILE A 261 -28.35 -0.78 -5.34
CA ILE A 261 -26.93 -1.08 -5.13
C ILE A 261 -26.04 -0.09 -5.90
N GLU A 262 -26.46 0.29 -7.11
CA GLU A 262 -25.73 1.22 -7.97
C GLU A 262 -25.62 2.61 -7.31
N THR A 263 -26.70 3.08 -6.68
CA THR A 263 -26.73 4.39 -6.02
C THR A 263 -25.83 4.43 -4.80
N ILE A 264 -25.88 3.40 -3.95
CA ILE A 264 -25.01 3.36 -2.76
C ILE A 264 -23.55 3.20 -3.18
N SER A 265 -23.25 2.37 -4.18
CA SER A 265 -21.90 2.23 -4.73
C SER A 265 -21.37 3.57 -5.25
N GLY A 266 -22.19 4.34 -5.98
CA GLY A 266 -21.83 5.69 -6.44
C GLY A 266 -21.52 6.64 -5.28
N ILE A 267 -22.41 6.74 -4.29
CA ILE A 267 -22.23 7.64 -3.13
C ILE A 267 -20.97 7.30 -2.32
N MET A 268 -20.58 6.04 -2.29
CA MET A 268 -19.46 5.57 -1.47
C MET A 268 -18.09 5.71 -2.12
N ASN A 269 -18.05 5.88 -3.44
CA ASN A 269 -16.81 6.05 -4.21
C ASN A 269 -16.48 7.53 -4.49
N VAL A 270 -17.36 8.45 -4.12
CA VAL A 270 -17.15 9.91 -4.21
C VAL A 270 -16.58 10.41 -2.89
#